data_AF-A0A131YRE7-F1
#
_entry.id   AF-A0A131YRE7-F1
#
_cell.length_a   1.000
_cell.length_b   1.000
_cell.length_c   1.000
_cell.angle_alpha   90.00
_cell.angle_beta   90.00
_cell.angle_gamma   90.00
#
_symmetry.space_group_name_H-M   'P 1'
#
loop_
_entity.id
_entity.type
_entity.pdbx_description
1 polymer ?
#
loop_
_entity_poly.entity_id
_entity_poly.type
_entity_poly.pdbx_seq_one_letter_code
_entity_poly.pdbx_strand_id
1 'polypeptide(L)'
;MTRYHDVSMYFALAIALALLGGTFGNTIRDSTKKTTLKELREALETNEKFWLKKRTYNITGHSCVYAKKVLLENNKYEFEQHFLNNSQKVKHELMAQLSEGQDGAVMNVGQKGGETTVPYTLKYWRYYEKCGILTLTRKNVEECEMHVWDSHIRYDTPYCYAAYKRICPDRQSYEVYKRYCK
;
A
#
# COMPACT_ATOMS: atom_id res chain seq x y z
N MET A 1 17.31 58.76 0.26
CA MET A 1 16.52 57.82 1.08
C MET A 1 17.47 56.73 1.56
N THR A 2 17.52 56.56 2.86
CA THR A 2 18.71 56.23 3.65
C THR A 2 18.97 54.73 3.72
N ARG A 3 20.25 54.35 3.60
CA ARG A 3 20.81 53.04 3.98
C ARG A 3 20.50 52.74 5.45
N TYR A 4 20.15 51.49 5.75
CA TYR A 4 20.17 50.95 7.11
C TYR A 4 21.48 50.18 7.32
N HIS A 5 22.31 50.66 8.25
CA HIS A 5 23.43 49.97 8.91
C HIS A 5 22.83 49.03 9.99
N ASP A 6 23.20 47.74 10.08
CA ASP A 6 24.39 47.14 10.73
C ASP A 6 24.35 47.23 12.27
N VAL A 7 24.37 46.08 12.98
CA VAL A 7 25.18 45.78 14.19
C VAL A 7 25.18 44.25 14.48
N SER A 8 26.34 43.62 14.23
CA SER A 8 27.15 42.75 15.12
C SER A 8 26.44 41.70 16.03
N MET A 9 26.59 40.39 15.84
CA MET A 9 27.76 39.52 16.14
C MET A 9 28.15 39.46 17.63
N TYR A 10 27.78 38.36 18.33
CA TYR A 10 28.54 37.79 19.44
C TYR A 10 28.45 36.24 19.47
N PHE A 11 29.61 35.66 19.16
CA PHE A 11 30.24 34.39 19.52
C PHE A 11 29.55 33.37 20.46
N ALA A 12 29.48 32.14 19.92
CA ALA A 12 29.96 30.86 20.47
C ALA A 12 29.80 30.51 21.96
N LEU A 13 29.15 29.37 22.20
CA LEU A 13 29.64 28.34 23.13
C LEU A 13 29.09 26.98 22.71
N ALA A 14 29.96 26.17 22.10
CA ALA A 14 29.83 24.72 22.11
C ALA A 14 30.47 24.20 23.40
N ILE A 15 29.84 23.21 24.06
CA ILE A 15 30.43 21.92 24.45
C ILE A 15 29.37 21.07 25.14
N ALA A 16 29.49 19.77 24.86
CA ALA A 16 28.58 18.67 25.10
C ALA A 16 28.30 18.32 26.57
N LEU A 17 27.09 17.80 26.80
CA LEU A 17 26.78 16.87 27.89
C LEU A 17 26.23 15.58 27.26
N ALA A 18 27.13 14.63 27.01
CA ALA A 18 26.78 13.23 26.92
C ALA A 18 26.76 12.67 28.35
N LEU A 19 25.68 12.00 28.74
CA LEU A 19 25.71 10.60 29.21
C LEU A 19 24.32 10.14 29.71
N LEU A 20 23.89 9.01 29.13
CA LEU A 20 23.01 7.97 29.69
C LEU A 20 21.51 8.26 29.80
N GLY A 21 20.86 8.36 28.63
CA GLY A 21 19.48 7.91 28.43
C GLY A 21 19.47 7.00 27.21
N GLY A 22 19.03 5.75 27.37
CA GLY A 22 19.20 4.66 26.41
C GLY A 22 18.89 5.03 24.95
N THR A 23 19.64 4.44 24.03
CA THR A 23 19.33 4.46 22.60
C THR A 23 17.93 3.89 22.38
N PHE A 24 16.91 4.74 22.35
CA PHE A 24 15.64 4.39 21.75
C PHE A 24 15.87 4.30 20.26
N GLY A 25 16.26 3.09 19.84
CA GLY A 25 16.16 2.67 18.47
C GLY A 25 14.72 2.81 18.00
N ASN A 26 14.57 3.41 16.82
CA ASN A 26 14.21 2.59 15.68
C ASN A 26 14.79 3.25 14.44
N THR A 27 15.73 2.55 13.83
CA THR A 27 16.19 2.81 12.48
C THR A 27 15.00 3.01 11.56
N ILE A 28 14.77 4.23 11.09
CA ILE A 28 14.03 4.46 9.84
C ILE A 28 14.94 3.97 8.72
N ARG A 29 15.00 2.64 8.55
CA ARG A 29 15.66 1.96 7.44
C ARG A 29 14.67 0.97 6.87
N ASP A 30 13.70 1.44 6.11
CA ASP A 30 12.95 0.57 5.19
C ASP A 30 12.37 1.35 3.99
N SER A 31 13.20 2.22 3.40
CA SER A 31 12.81 2.99 2.22
C SER A 31 13.38 2.42 0.91
N THR A 32 14.21 1.37 0.98
CA THR A 32 14.95 0.84 -0.18
C THR A 32 14.88 -0.68 -0.34
N LYS A 33 14.24 -1.41 0.60
CA LYS A 33 14.08 -2.85 0.45
C LYS A 33 12.88 -3.12 -0.46
N LYS A 34 13.15 -3.70 -1.63
CA LYS A 34 12.10 -4.26 -2.49
C LYS A 34 11.41 -5.41 -1.79
N THR A 35 10.09 -5.53 -1.94
CA THR A 35 9.38 -6.70 -1.41
C THR A 35 9.64 -7.91 -2.28
N THR A 36 9.62 -9.08 -1.66
CA THR A 36 9.93 -10.38 -2.27
C THR A 36 8.66 -11.12 -2.65
N LEU A 37 8.78 -12.10 -3.55
CA LEU A 37 7.69 -13.00 -3.90
C LEU A 37 7.17 -13.73 -2.66
N LYS A 38 8.04 -14.07 -1.71
CA LYS A 38 7.65 -14.66 -0.43
C LYS A 38 6.70 -13.74 0.36
N GLU A 39 7.02 -12.45 0.48
CA GLU A 39 6.16 -11.47 1.17
C GLU A 39 4.83 -11.28 0.44
N LEU A 40 4.81 -11.29 -0.90
CA LEU A 40 3.57 -11.27 -1.67
C LEU A 40 2.72 -12.51 -1.42
N ARG A 41 3.33 -13.71 -1.42
CA ARG A 41 2.62 -14.94 -1.09
C ARG A 41 2.07 -14.91 0.32
N GLU A 42 2.85 -14.45 1.29
CA GLU A 42 2.38 -14.31 2.68
C GLU A 42 1.16 -13.40 2.78
N ALA A 43 1.13 -12.29 2.03
CA ALA A 43 -0.01 -11.38 1.98
C ALA A 43 -1.28 -12.01 1.36
N LEU A 44 -1.11 -12.94 0.41
CA LEU A 44 -2.20 -13.59 -0.33
C LEU A 44 -2.64 -14.93 0.30
N GLU A 45 -1.80 -15.57 1.10
CA GLU A 45 -2.05 -16.87 1.75
C GLU A 45 -2.97 -16.72 2.96
N THR A 46 -4.22 -16.33 2.70
CA THR A 46 -5.25 -16.14 3.73
C THR A 46 -6.62 -16.59 3.22
N ASN A 47 -7.52 -16.94 4.15
CA ASN A 47 -8.94 -17.19 3.87
C ASN A 47 -9.80 -15.94 4.13
N GLU A 48 -9.19 -14.87 4.62
CA GLU A 48 -9.84 -13.59 4.87
C GLU A 48 -10.13 -12.83 3.57
N LYS A 49 -11.07 -11.89 3.63
CA LYS A 49 -11.21 -10.88 2.57
C LYS A 49 -10.02 -9.93 2.66
N PHE A 50 -9.41 -9.62 1.52
CA PHE A 50 -8.40 -8.58 1.42
C PHE A 50 -9.07 -7.32 0.88
N TRP A 51 -9.41 -6.39 1.76
CA TRP A 51 -10.18 -5.20 1.44
C TRP A 51 -9.30 -4.09 0.87
N LEU A 52 -9.74 -3.46 -0.22
CA LEU A 52 -9.17 -2.21 -0.67
C LEU A 52 -9.68 -1.08 0.23
N LYS A 53 -8.81 -0.59 1.12
CA LYS A 53 -9.15 0.50 2.05
C LYS A 53 -9.24 1.83 1.29
N LYS A 54 -8.20 2.14 0.52
CA LYS A 54 -8.07 3.41 -0.24
C LYS A 54 -7.19 3.26 -1.47
N ARG A 55 -7.32 4.21 -2.40
CA ARG A 55 -6.53 4.27 -3.64
C ARG A 55 -6.34 5.72 -4.14
N THR A 56 -5.45 5.94 -5.09
CA THR A 56 -5.14 7.29 -5.64
C THR A 56 -5.96 7.69 -6.88
N TYR A 57 -6.82 6.80 -7.37
CA TYR A 57 -7.69 7.04 -8.51
C TYR A 57 -9.16 6.85 -8.15
N ASN A 58 -10.04 7.53 -8.88
CA ASN A 58 -11.49 7.43 -8.66
C ASN A 58 -12.15 6.54 -9.72
N ILE A 59 -13.08 5.69 -9.28
CA ILE A 59 -14.07 5.03 -10.13
C ILE A 59 -15.41 5.30 -9.47
N THR A 60 -16.25 6.08 -10.14
CA THR A 60 -17.57 6.47 -9.64
C THR A 60 -18.42 5.25 -9.30
N GLY A 61 -19.10 5.28 -8.16
CA GLY A 61 -19.99 4.21 -7.71
C GLY A 61 -19.28 2.96 -7.16
N HIS A 62 -17.95 2.87 -7.28
CA HIS A 62 -17.16 1.69 -6.93
C HIS A 62 -16.68 1.73 -5.48
N SER A 63 -17.26 0.88 -4.63
CA SER A 63 -16.97 0.82 -3.17
C SER A 63 -17.00 -0.60 -2.62
N CYS A 64 -16.59 -0.77 -1.37
CA CYS A 64 -16.59 -2.07 -0.67
C CYS A 64 -15.88 -3.17 -1.45
N VAL A 65 -14.73 -2.82 -2.03
CA VAL A 65 -13.94 -3.70 -2.89
C VAL A 65 -13.11 -4.64 -2.03
N TYR A 66 -13.18 -5.94 -2.30
CA TYR A 66 -12.27 -6.92 -1.70
C TYR A 66 -11.93 -8.03 -2.67
N ALA A 67 -10.74 -8.61 -2.48
CA ALA A 67 -10.36 -9.88 -3.05
C ALA A 67 -10.62 -11.02 -2.05
N LYS A 68 -11.06 -12.17 -2.55
CA LYS A 68 -11.17 -13.42 -1.78
C LYS A 68 -10.42 -14.52 -2.53
N LYS A 69 -9.42 -15.11 -1.88
CA LYS A 69 -8.65 -16.23 -2.44
C LYS A 69 -9.58 -17.39 -2.79
N VAL A 70 -9.38 -17.93 -3.99
CA VAL A 70 -9.93 -19.23 -4.44
C VAL A 70 -8.83 -20.27 -4.42
N LEU A 71 -7.67 -19.97 -5.02
CA LEU A 71 -6.52 -20.86 -5.10
C LEU A 71 -5.22 -20.06 -5.00
N LEU A 72 -4.24 -20.60 -4.30
CA LEU A 72 -2.85 -20.14 -4.37
C LEU A 72 -1.95 -21.38 -4.44
N GLU A 73 -1.53 -21.74 -5.64
CA GLU A 73 -0.72 -22.94 -5.88
C GLU A 73 0.42 -22.62 -6.84
N ASN A 74 1.65 -23.00 -6.46
CA ASN A 74 2.86 -22.51 -7.12
C ASN A 74 2.73 -20.99 -7.29
N ASN A 75 3.14 -20.43 -8.41
CA ASN A 75 3.03 -18.99 -8.65
C ASN A 75 1.69 -18.56 -9.29
N LYS A 76 0.64 -19.38 -9.18
CA LYS A 76 -0.70 -19.05 -9.68
C LYS A 76 -1.60 -18.67 -8.52
N TYR A 77 -2.31 -17.56 -8.68
CA TYR A 77 -3.29 -17.07 -7.72
C TYR A 77 -4.63 -16.89 -8.43
N GLU A 78 -5.67 -17.61 -8.01
CA GLU A 78 -7.04 -17.38 -8.45
C GLU A 78 -7.84 -16.75 -7.30
N PHE A 79 -8.64 -15.74 -7.62
CA PHE A 79 -9.41 -15.02 -6.63
C PHE A 79 -10.68 -14.42 -7.22
N GLU A 80 -11.65 -14.20 -6.36
CA GLU A 80 -12.84 -13.42 -6.68
C GLU A 80 -12.63 -11.98 -6.20
N GLN A 81 -12.84 -11.02 -7.09
CA GLN A 81 -13.01 -9.62 -6.70
C GLN A 81 -14.49 -9.32 -6.57
N HIS A 82 -14.89 -8.82 -5.40
CA HIS A 82 -16.25 -8.40 -5.09
C HIS A 82 -16.26 -6.89 -4.85
N PHE A 83 -17.29 -6.20 -5.30
CA PHE A 83 -17.49 -4.78 -5.03
C PHE A 83 -18.96 -4.36 -5.18
N LEU A 84 -19.25 -3.15 -4.73
CA LEU A 84 -20.50 -2.45 -5.06
C LEU A 84 -20.25 -1.48 -6.21
N ASN A 85 -21.11 -1.52 -7.23
CA ASN A 85 -21.23 -0.52 -8.29
C ASN A 85 -22.60 0.13 -8.18
N ASN A 86 -22.68 1.39 -7.74
CA ASN A 86 -23.95 2.08 -7.49
C ASN A 86 -24.91 1.22 -6.64
N SER A 87 -24.38 0.63 -5.55
CA SER A 87 -25.08 -0.29 -4.62
C SER A 87 -25.41 -1.68 -5.17
N GLN A 88 -25.15 -1.97 -6.44
CA GLN A 88 -25.29 -3.32 -6.99
C GLN A 88 -24.04 -4.15 -6.67
N LYS A 89 -24.25 -5.37 -6.18
CA LYS A 89 -23.15 -6.32 -5.93
C LYS A 89 -22.64 -6.87 -7.25
N VAL A 90 -21.34 -6.75 -7.47
CA VAL A 90 -20.65 -7.25 -8.65
C VAL A 90 -19.53 -8.20 -8.20
N LYS A 91 -19.31 -9.25 -8.99
CA LYS A 91 -18.26 -10.26 -8.80
C LYS A 91 -17.50 -10.46 -10.10
N HIS A 92 -16.18 -10.48 -10.02
CA HIS A 92 -15.29 -10.90 -11.11
C HIS A 92 -14.42 -12.05 -10.65
N GLU A 93 -14.25 -13.04 -11.51
CA GLU A 93 -13.30 -14.13 -11.32
C GLU A 93 -12.00 -13.78 -12.05
N LEU A 94 -10.92 -13.67 -11.27
CA LEU A 94 -9.63 -13.18 -11.71
C LEU A 94 -8.56 -14.21 -11.43
N MET A 95 -7.52 -14.18 -12.24
CA MET A 95 -6.31 -14.95 -12.03
C MET A 95 -5.10 -14.03 -12.08
N ALA A 96 -4.04 -14.44 -11.41
CA ALA A 96 -2.76 -13.76 -11.51
C ALA A 96 -1.58 -14.73 -11.53
N GLN A 97 -0.58 -14.35 -12.33
CA GLN A 97 0.73 -14.97 -12.32
C GLN A 97 1.64 -14.13 -11.40
N LEU A 98 2.22 -14.79 -10.40
CA LEU A 98 3.12 -14.19 -9.44
C LEU A 98 4.57 -14.32 -9.91
N SER A 99 5.39 -13.29 -9.70
CA SER A 99 6.82 -13.31 -9.99
C SER A 99 7.59 -12.35 -9.09
N GLU A 100 8.90 -12.53 -9.04
CA GLU A 100 9.78 -11.43 -8.61
C GLU A 100 9.74 -10.33 -9.67
N GLY A 101 9.93 -9.08 -9.23
CA GLY A 101 10.08 -7.93 -10.11
C GLY A 101 11.27 -7.08 -9.70
N GLN A 102 11.61 -6.11 -10.56
CA GLN A 102 12.73 -5.20 -10.32
C GLN A 102 12.50 -4.34 -9.08
N ASP A 103 11.29 -3.79 -8.95
CA ASP A 103 10.92 -2.82 -7.92
C ASP A 103 9.98 -3.40 -6.84
N GLY A 104 9.94 -4.72 -6.74
CA GLY A 104 9.05 -5.48 -5.84
C GLY A 104 8.44 -6.69 -6.54
N ALA A 105 7.88 -7.61 -5.76
CA ALA A 105 7.13 -8.74 -6.28
C ALA A 105 5.88 -8.28 -7.06
N VAL A 106 5.58 -8.99 -8.15
CA VAL A 106 4.53 -8.61 -9.10
C VAL A 106 3.44 -9.67 -9.14
N MET A 107 2.21 -9.21 -9.24
CA MET A 107 0.99 -9.97 -9.51
C MET A 107 0.40 -9.48 -10.84
N ASN A 108 0.54 -10.26 -11.91
CA ASN A 108 -0.03 -9.91 -13.22
C ASN A 108 -1.49 -10.38 -13.27
N VAL A 109 -2.44 -9.47 -13.01
CA VAL A 109 -3.86 -9.78 -12.85
C VAL A 109 -4.60 -9.72 -14.18
N GLY A 110 -5.35 -10.76 -14.53
CA GLY A 110 -6.22 -10.81 -15.70
C GLY A 110 -7.54 -11.51 -15.41
N GLN A 111 -8.50 -11.39 -16.33
CA GLN A 111 -9.69 -12.23 -16.32
C GLN A 111 -9.29 -13.68 -16.64
N LYS A 112 -9.99 -14.64 -16.03
CA LYS A 112 -9.76 -16.05 -16.33
C LYS A 112 -10.07 -16.32 -17.81
N GLY A 113 -9.06 -16.78 -18.57
CA GLY A 113 -9.16 -17.00 -20.02
C GLY A 113 -9.02 -15.75 -20.89
N GLY A 114 -8.73 -14.58 -20.31
CA GLY A 114 -8.44 -13.35 -21.04
C GLY A 114 -6.96 -13.20 -21.40
N GLU A 115 -6.68 -12.45 -22.47
CA GLU A 115 -5.30 -12.22 -22.95
C GLU A 115 -4.62 -11.01 -22.29
N THR A 116 -5.40 -10.07 -21.74
CA THR A 116 -4.87 -8.83 -21.15
C THR A 116 -4.69 -8.95 -19.65
N THR A 117 -3.49 -8.59 -19.17
CA THR A 117 -3.18 -8.52 -17.74
C THR A 117 -2.72 -7.13 -17.33
N VAL A 118 -3.02 -6.73 -16.09
CA VAL A 118 -2.52 -5.52 -15.45
C VAL A 118 -1.50 -5.93 -14.37
N PRO A 119 -0.25 -5.45 -14.44
CA PRO A 119 0.74 -5.71 -13.39
C PRO A 119 0.40 -4.90 -12.13
N TYR A 120 0.35 -5.59 -10.99
CA TYR A 120 0.33 -4.98 -9.66
C TYR A 120 1.65 -5.29 -8.97
N THR A 121 2.37 -4.28 -8.53
CA THR A 121 3.64 -4.43 -7.80
C THR A 121 3.42 -4.23 -6.32
N LEU A 122 3.81 -5.18 -5.49
CA LEU A 122 3.87 -4.99 -4.04
C LEU A 122 5.04 -4.05 -3.72
N LYS A 123 4.74 -2.96 -3.02
CA LYS A 123 5.74 -1.97 -2.56
C LYS A 123 5.98 -2.03 -1.06
N TYR A 124 5.02 -2.56 -0.32
CA TYR A 124 5.11 -2.69 1.13
C TYR A 124 4.18 -3.78 1.63
N TRP A 125 4.62 -4.58 2.60
CA TRP A 125 3.80 -5.53 3.32
C TRP A 125 4.16 -5.50 4.80
N ARG A 126 3.15 -5.39 5.66
CA ARG A 126 3.31 -5.42 7.12
C ARG A 126 2.42 -6.50 7.70
N TYR A 127 3.04 -7.63 8.04
CA TYR A 127 2.33 -8.76 8.63
C TYR A 127 1.60 -8.44 9.94
N TYR A 128 2.11 -7.54 10.78
CA TYR A 128 1.43 -7.19 12.05
C TYR A 128 0.20 -6.32 11.86
N GLU A 129 0.14 -5.53 10.79
CA GLU A 129 -1.04 -4.71 10.46
C GLU A 129 -1.93 -5.38 9.41
N LYS A 130 -1.52 -6.55 8.92
CA LYS A 130 -2.16 -7.30 7.82
C LYS A 130 -2.47 -6.41 6.62
N CYS A 131 -1.52 -5.54 6.29
CA CYS A 131 -1.72 -4.48 5.33
C CYS A 131 -0.59 -4.43 4.29
N GLY A 132 -0.96 -4.22 3.04
CA GLY A 132 -0.03 -4.10 1.91
C GLY A 132 -0.35 -2.93 1.01
N ILE A 133 0.69 -2.35 0.41
CA ILE A 133 0.58 -1.30 -0.60
C ILE A 133 0.96 -1.88 -1.96
N LEU A 134 0.01 -1.86 -2.88
CA LEU A 134 0.21 -2.24 -4.28
C LEU A 134 0.27 -1.00 -5.15
N THR A 135 1.10 -1.02 -6.20
CA THR A 135 1.06 -0.04 -7.29
C THR A 135 0.69 -0.70 -8.60
N LEU A 136 0.07 0.08 -9.49
CA LEU A 136 -0.34 -0.33 -10.84
C LEU A 136 -0.26 0.87 -11.77
N THR A 137 -0.13 0.65 -13.07
CA THR A 137 -0.20 1.73 -14.06
C THR A 137 -1.59 1.86 -14.64
N ARG A 138 -2.19 3.05 -14.57
CA ARG A 138 -3.45 3.39 -15.25
C ARG A 138 -3.25 4.65 -16.08
N LYS A 139 -3.62 4.62 -17.37
CA LYS A 139 -3.50 5.79 -18.27
C LYS A 139 -2.09 6.44 -18.21
N ASN A 140 -1.04 5.62 -18.19
CA ASN A 140 0.37 6.02 -18.08
C ASN A 140 0.74 6.72 -16.76
N VAL A 141 -0.07 6.55 -15.71
CA VAL A 141 0.17 7.08 -14.37
C VAL A 141 0.32 5.92 -13.40
N GLU A 142 1.38 5.92 -12.58
CA GLU A 142 1.48 4.99 -11.46
C GLU A 142 0.47 5.41 -10.37
N GLU A 143 -0.37 4.46 -10.02
CA GLU A 143 -1.43 4.55 -9.04
C GLU A 143 -1.15 3.61 -7.88
N CYS A 144 -1.77 3.88 -6.74
CA CYS A 144 -1.58 3.11 -5.52
C CYS A 144 -2.89 2.58 -4.95
N GLU A 145 -2.79 1.45 -4.27
CA GLU A 145 -3.85 0.80 -3.52
C GLU A 145 -3.33 0.33 -2.16
N MET A 146 -4.06 0.65 -1.10
CA MET A 146 -3.81 0.14 0.24
C MET A 146 -4.84 -0.95 0.54
N HIS A 147 -4.35 -2.17 0.73
CA HIS A 147 -5.17 -3.33 1.04
C HIS A 147 -4.96 -3.77 2.48
N VAL A 148 -6.03 -4.19 3.16
CA VAL A 148 -5.99 -4.65 4.56
C VAL A 148 -6.84 -5.90 4.72
N TRP A 149 -6.35 -6.91 5.43
CA TRP A 149 -7.15 -8.11 5.74
C TRP A 149 -8.38 -7.76 6.59
N ASP A 150 -9.43 -8.57 6.45
CA ASP A 150 -10.73 -8.40 7.11
C ASP A 150 -10.66 -8.32 8.64
N SER A 151 -9.74 -9.06 9.25
CA SER A 151 -9.48 -9.00 10.69
C SER A 151 -8.93 -7.65 11.14
N HIS A 152 -8.29 -6.88 10.26
CA HIS A 152 -7.60 -5.64 10.60
C HIS A 152 -8.20 -4.37 9.99
N ILE A 153 -9.19 -4.49 9.09
CA ILE A 153 -9.76 -3.35 8.37
C ILE A 153 -10.37 -2.27 9.29
N ARG A 154 -10.87 -2.66 10.47
CA ARG A 154 -11.45 -1.76 11.48
C ARG A 154 -10.45 -1.25 12.52
N TYR A 155 -9.20 -1.73 12.52
CA TYR A 155 -8.15 -1.25 13.42
C TYR A 155 -7.27 -0.19 12.76
N ASP A 156 -6.50 0.52 13.59
CA ASP A 156 -5.49 1.44 13.11
C ASP A 156 -4.30 0.68 12.52
N THR A 157 -3.82 1.18 11.38
CA THR A 157 -2.68 0.60 10.64
C THR A 157 -1.62 1.68 10.36
N PRO A 158 -1.09 2.35 11.42
CA PRO A 158 -0.23 3.53 11.28
C PRO A 158 1.01 3.32 10.39
N TYR A 159 1.65 2.15 10.45
CA TYR A 159 2.84 1.88 9.64
C TYR A 159 2.49 1.81 8.14
N CYS A 160 1.37 1.17 7.82
CA CYS A 160 0.90 1.06 6.46
C CYS A 160 0.37 2.39 5.91
N TYR A 161 -0.25 3.23 6.76
CA TYR A 161 -0.59 4.62 6.39
C TYR A 161 0.66 5.46 6.11
N ALA A 162 1.70 5.34 6.94
CA ALA A 162 2.97 6.03 6.73
C ALA A 162 3.64 5.55 5.43
N ALA A 163 3.65 4.23 5.19
CA ALA A 163 4.17 3.64 3.96
C ALA A 163 3.39 4.13 2.73
N TYR A 164 2.05 4.14 2.78
CA TYR A 164 1.20 4.63 1.70
C TYR A 164 1.51 6.09 1.35
N LYS A 165 1.60 6.98 2.35
CA LYS A 165 1.94 8.40 2.11
C LYS A 165 3.33 8.57 1.48
N ARG A 166 4.30 7.75 1.89
CA ARG A 166 5.67 7.80 1.37
C ARG A 166 5.76 7.25 -0.05
N ILE A 167 5.07 6.15 -0.35
CA ILE A 167 5.09 5.49 -1.67
C ILE A 167 4.26 6.27 -2.68
N CYS A 168 3.20 6.95 -2.22
CA CYS A 168 2.22 7.63 -3.05
C CYS A 168 2.14 9.13 -2.69
N PRO A 169 3.25 9.88 -2.76
CA PRO A 169 3.28 11.28 -2.36
C PRO A 169 2.42 12.14 -3.29
N ASP A 170 1.83 13.19 -2.74
CA ASP A 170 1.15 14.27 -3.49
C ASP A 170 -0.01 13.82 -4.39
N ARG A 171 -0.62 12.67 -4.10
CA ARG A 171 -1.81 12.18 -4.79
C ARG A 171 -3.07 12.34 -3.95
N GLN A 172 -4.17 12.74 -4.60
CA GLN A 172 -5.49 12.65 -3.99
C GLN A 172 -5.83 11.19 -3.70
N SER A 173 -6.19 10.89 -2.45
CA SER A 173 -6.59 9.55 -2.03
C SER A 173 -8.10 9.47 -1.84
N TYR A 174 -8.68 8.35 -2.26
CA TYR A 174 -10.11 8.06 -2.19
C TYR A 174 -10.33 6.85 -1.29
N GLU A 175 -11.17 6.99 -0.27
CA GLU A 175 -11.62 5.88 0.57
C GLU A 175 -12.57 4.98 -0.23
N VAL A 176 -12.25 3.70 -0.30
CA VAL A 176 -13.03 2.68 -1.02
C VAL A 176 -13.80 1.82 -0.03
N TYR A 177 -13.17 1.49 1.10
CA TYR A 177 -13.83 0.85 2.23
C TYR A 177 -14.58 1.90 3.07
N LYS A 178 -15.81 1.57 3.46
CA LYS A 178 -16.65 2.39 4.33
C LYS A 178 -17.23 1.51 5.44
N ARG A 179 -17.67 2.12 6.54
CA ARG A 179 -18.20 1.38 7.70
C ARG A 179 -19.35 0.43 7.34
N TYR A 180 -20.18 0.76 6.36
CA TYR A 180 -21.31 -0.09 5.94
C TYR A 180 -20.92 -1.28 5.06
N CYS A 181 -19.64 -1.42 4.68
CA CYS A 181 -19.19 -2.55 3.84
C CYS A 181 -19.19 -3.89 4.58
N LYS A 182 -19.22 -3.85 5.93
CA LYS A 182 -19.24 -4.99 6.82
C LYS A 182 -20.06 -4.68 8.06
#